data_AF-A0A7J7EPK1-F1
#
_entry.id   AF-A0A7J7EPK1-F1
#
_cell.length_a   1.000
_cell.length_b   1.000
_cell.length_c   1.000
_cell.angle_alpha   90.00
_cell.angle_beta   90.00
_cell.angle_gamma   90.00
#
_symmetry.space_group_name_H-M   'P 1'
#
loop_
_entity.id
_entity.type
_entity.pdbx_description
1 polymer ?
#
loop_
_entity_poly.entity_id
_entity_poly.type
_entity_poly.pdbx_seq_one_letter_code
_entity_poly.pdbx_strand_id
1 'polypeptide(L)'
;MALGIPPGRVLTSQLLPAPQWPHAPSFWMGAYRAHEVIKGWAEGAQAQQDRPVPGLGHRLSCSEMYGSGGGEYFSTSPDYDNDVTGIRVSTGVFGLFKSIQVRFGSSWSERHCASGGTTQEFILRPGEHIIAVYGSHKSYLRYLVLYTDQGRWASFGQENGNTFSAYPTQGWKVLTGIFGQCRLLGMTGIGFQWDDPRVELTTVPTNATG
;
A
#
# COMPACT_ATOMS: atom_id res chain seq x y z
N MET A 1 -3.59 -35.18 50.92
CA MET A 1 -3.28 -35.01 49.49
C MET A 1 -4.40 -34.17 48.89
N ALA A 2 -4.14 -32.90 48.60
CA ALA A 2 -5.07 -31.99 47.97
C ALA A 2 -4.27 -31.20 46.93
N LEU A 3 -4.55 -31.44 45.65
CA LEU A 3 -3.95 -30.75 44.52
C LEU A 3 -4.72 -29.44 44.30
N GLY A 4 -4.09 -28.32 44.63
CA GLY A 4 -4.64 -26.98 44.36
C GLY A 4 -4.52 -26.64 42.87
N ILE A 5 -5.62 -26.19 42.29
CA ILE A 5 -5.70 -25.60 40.95
C ILE A 5 -5.08 -24.19 41.01
N PRO A 6 -4.11 -23.82 40.15
CA PRO A 6 -3.67 -22.43 40.05
C PRO A 6 -4.67 -21.60 39.22
N PRO A 7 -4.90 -20.32 39.56
CA PRO A 7 -5.86 -19.46 38.87
C PRO A 7 -5.40 -19.08 37.46
N GLY A 8 -6.37 -18.90 36.57
CA GLY A 8 -6.18 -18.63 35.15
C GLY A 8 -5.34 -17.38 34.86
N ARG A 9 -4.36 -17.53 33.98
CA ARG A 9 -3.70 -16.41 33.32
C ARG A 9 -4.64 -15.81 32.27
N VAL A 10 -4.93 -14.52 32.45
CA VAL A 10 -5.38 -13.61 31.40
C VAL A 10 -4.41 -13.71 30.22
N LEU A 11 -4.91 -14.09 29.04
CA LEU A 11 -4.15 -14.00 27.78
C LEU A 11 -4.08 -12.52 27.38
N THR A 12 -3.07 -11.82 27.89
CA THR A 12 -2.67 -10.53 27.32
C THR A 12 -2.17 -10.79 25.89
N SER A 13 -2.76 -10.07 24.94
CA SER A 13 -2.32 -9.98 23.55
C SER A 13 -0.81 -9.78 23.52
N GLN A 14 -0.07 -10.81 23.11
CA GLN A 14 1.34 -10.68 22.86
C GLN A 14 1.49 -9.78 21.64
N LEU A 15 1.93 -8.55 21.89
CA LEU A 15 2.49 -7.68 20.88
C LEU A 15 3.65 -8.43 20.25
N LEU A 16 3.43 -8.99 19.06
CA LEU A 16 4.51 -9.50 18.24
C LEU A 16 5.43 -8.31 17.90
N PRO A 17 6.76 -8.44 18.09
CA PRO A 17 7.68 -7.41 17.64
C PRO A 17 7.52 -7.21 16.13
N ALA A 18 7.63 -5.96 15.68
CA ALA A 18 7.68 -5.64 14.26
C ALA A 18 8.76 -6.50 13.56
N PRO A 19 8.55 -6.93 12.30
CA PRO A 19 9.56 -7.69 11.57
C PRO A 19 10.90 -6.97 11.65
N GLN A 20 11.90 -7.68 12.17
CA GLN A 20 13.26 -7.17 12.27
C GLN A 20 13.84 -7.20 10.86
N TRP A 21 13.92 -6.04 10.21
CA TRP A 21 14.53 -5.92 8.89
C TRP A 21 16.05 -6.15 9.00
N PRO A 22 16.65 -7.02 8.16
CA PRO A 22 18.09 -7.00 7.99
C PRO A 22 18.42 -5.66 7.32
N HIS A 23 19.15 -4.80 8.03
CA HIS A 23 19.62 -3.47 7.61
C HIS A 23 18.66 -2.28 7.83
N ALA A 24 18.30 -1.99 9.08
CA ALA A 24 17.82 -0.65 9.47
C ALA A 24 18.97 0.16 10.10
N PRO A 25 19.35 1.36 9.58
CA PRO A 25 20.23 2.26 10.30
C PRO A 25 19.57 2.73 11.61
N SER A 26 20.36 2.72 12.68
CA SER A 26 19.98 3.11 14.04
C SER A 26 19.78 4.63 14.16
N PHE A 27 18.69 5.18 13.62
CA PHE A 27 18.29 6.55 13.90
C PHE A 27 16.80 6.80 13.63
N TRP A 28 15.93 6.15 14.42
CA TRP A 28 14.48 6.42 14.43
C TRP A 28 14.11 7.14 15.73
N MET A 29 14.44 8.44 15.80
CA MET A 29 13.78 9.40 16.68
C MET A 29 13.45 10.65 15.86
N GLY A 30 12.16 10.99 15.77
CA GLY A 30 11.68 12.26 15.23
C GLY A 30 10.86 12.12 13.95
N ALA A 31 9.59 12.51 14.03
CA ALA A 31 8.56 12.44 12.99
C ALA A 31 8.75 13.42 11.81
N TYR A 32 9.99 13.71 11.43
CA TYR A 32 10.34 14.66 10.36
C TYR A 32 11.51 14.14 9.52
N ARG A 33 11.45 12.85 9.14
CA ARG A 33 12.37 12.24 8.16
C ARG A 33 11.76 11.16 7.26
N ALA A 34 10.46 10.86 7.35
CA ALA A 34 9.85 9.85 6.48
C ALA A 34 10.03 10.19 4.99
N HIS A 35 9.87 11.47 4.62
CA HIS A 35 10.07 11.92 3.24
C HIS A 35 11.53 11.78 2.78
N GLU A 36 12.52 12.14 3.61
CA GLU A 36 13.95 12.04 3.25
C GLU A 36 14.46 10.59 3.26
N VAL A 37 13.90 9.73 4.11
CA VAL A 37 14.21 8.30 4.14
C VAL A 37 13.58 7.60 2.93
N ILE A 38 12.31 7.89 2.61
CA ILE A 38 11.67 7.36 1.39
C ILE A 38 12.38 7.90 0.14
N LYS A 39 12.79 9.18 0.12
CA LYS A 39 13.63 9.75 -0.95
C LYS A 39 14.99 9.05 -1.06
N GLY A 40 15.69 8.80 0.05
CA GLY A 40 16.98 8.10 0.01
C GLY A 40 16.86 6.65 -0.52
N TRP A 41 15.73 5.98 -0.25
CA TRP A 41 15.41 4.68 -0.86
C TRP A 41 14.97 4.83 -2.32
N ALA A 42 14.26 5.90 -2.66
CA ALA A 42 13.87 6.23 -4.02
C ALA A 42 15.07 6.43 -4.93
N GLU A 43 16.03 7.23 -4.48
CA GLU A 43 17.31 7.48 -5.14
C GLU A 43 18.14 6.20 -5.23
N GLY A 44 18.14 5.36 -4.19
CA GLY A 44 18.80 4.05 -4.19
C GLY A 44 18.23 3.05 -5.20
N ALA A 45 16.90 3.01 -5.39
CA ALA A 45 16.28 2.14 -6.40
C ALA A 45 16.37 2.72 -7.82
N GLN A 46 16.33 4.06 -7.96
CA GLN A 46 16.56 4.75 -9.22
C GLN A 46 17.98 4.46 -9.75
N ALA A 47 18.98 4.46 -8.88
CA ALA A 47 20.36 4.09 -9.22
C ALA A 47 20.50 2.62 -9.67
N GLN A 48 19.59 1.73 -9.26
CA GLN A 48 19.55 0.35 -9.74
C GLN A 48 18.87 0.25 -11.13
N GLN A 49 17.91 1.14 -11.44
CA GLN A 49 17.20 1.21 -12.72
C GLN A 49 17.98 1.94 -13.83
N ASP A 50 18.90 2.84 -13.48
CA ASP A 50 19.68 3.66 -14.45
C ASP A 50 20.95 2.95 -14.97
N ARG A 51 21.09 1.64 -14.75
CA ARG A 51 22.12 0.86 -15.47
C ARG A 51 21.72 0.77 -16.94
N PRO A 52 22.53 1.28 -17.88
CA PRO A 52 22.13 1.32 -19.28
C PRO A 52 22.06 -0.10 -19.85
N VAL A 53 20.85 -0.53 -20.23
CA VAL A 53 20.67 -1.58 -21.24
C VAL A 53 20.85 -0.93 -22.61
N PRO A 54 21.86 -1.32 -23.42
CA PRO A 54 22.08 -0.70 -24.70
C PRO A 54 20.93 -1.03 -25.67
N GLY A 55 20.23 0.02 -26.13
CA GLY A 55 19.39 -0.02 -27.32
C GLY A 55 17.93 -0.40 -27.08
N LEU A 56 17.08 0.60 -26.84
CA LEU A 56 15.75 0.75 -27.48
C LEU A 56 15.13 2.09 -27.05
N GLY A 57 14.63 2.83 -28.03
CA GLY A 57 14.22 4.23 -27.96
C GLY A 57 12.96 4.53 -27.15
N HIS A 58 12.72 5.83 -26.98
CA HIS A 58 11.58 6.53 -26.37
C HIS A 58 10.60 5.68 -25.54
N ARG A 59 10.79 5.78 -24.21
CA ARG A 59 9.89 5.24 -23.17
C ARG A 59 8.52 5.92 -23.28
N LEU A 60 7.57 5.25 -23.91
CA LEU A 60 6.16 5.44 -23.57
C LEU A 60 6.02 5.17 -22.07
N SER A 61 5.39 6.07 -21.31
CA SER A 61 5.15 5.93 -19.87
C SER A 61 4.23 4.74 -19.62
N CYS A 62 4.80 3.54 -19.59
CA CYS A 62 4.11 2.34 -19.15
C CYS A 62 4.14 2.37 -17.63
N SER A 63 2.97 2.51 -16.98
CA SER A 63 2.89 2.44 -15.53
C SER A 63 3.44 1.09 -15.05
N GLU A 64 4.36 1.13 -14.07
CA GLU A 64 5.05 -0.06 -13.57
C GLU A 64 4.04 -1.00 -12.89
N MET A 65 4.10 -2.29 -13.23
CA MET A 65 3.25 -3.34 -12.67
C MET A 65 4.12 -4.41 -12.02
N TYR A 66 3.82 -4.70 -10.76
CA TYR A 66 4.53 -5.66 -9.92
C TYR A 66 3.75 -6.97 -9.85
N GLY A 67 4.44 -8.09 -9.99
CA GLY A 67 3.81 -9.41 -10.05
C GLY A 67 4.33 -10.27 -11.19
N SER A 68 3.87 -11.52 -11.26
CA SER A 68 4.13 -12.37 -12.43
C SER A 68 3.30 -11.96 -13.65
N GLY A 69 2.23 -11.18 -13.43
CA GLY A 69 1.31 -10.73 -14.46
C GLY A 69 0.49 -11.83 -15.13
N GLY A 70 -0.23 -11.43 -16.17
CA GLY A 70 -1.13 -12.24 -16.99
C GLY A 70 -2.48 -12.52 -16.33
N GLY A 71 -3.54 -12.46 -17.13
CA GLY A 71 -4.93 -12.57 -16.68
C GLY A 71 -5.77 -11.40 -17.19
N GLU A 72 -6.94 -11.23 -16.60
CA GLU A 72 -7.84 -10.10 -16.89
C GLU A 72 -7.31 -8.83 -16.23
N TYR A 73 -7.28 -7.74 -16.99
CA TYR A 73 -6.85 -6.43 -16.50
C TYR A 73 -7.96 -5.73 -15.74
N PHE A 74 -7.61 -5.01 -14.68
CA PHE A 74 -8.50 -4.09 -14.01
C PHE A 74 -7.80 -2.76 -13.74
N SER A 75 -8.59 -1.70 -13.59
CA SER A 75 -8.15 -0.41 -13.07
C SER A 75 -9.30 0.20 -12.29
N THR A 76 -8.99 0.92 -11.22
CA THR A 76 -9.98 1.82 -10.62
C THR A 76 -10.33 2.90 -11.63
N SER A 77 -11.62 3.25 -11.72
CA SER A 77 -12.04 4.45 -12.43
C SER A 77 -11.42 5.67 -11.75
N PRO A 78 -10.89 6.65 -12.51
CA PRO A 78 -10.31 7.84 -11.91
C PRO A 78 -11.42 8.64 -11.20
N ASP A 79 -11.17 8.97 -9.94
CA ASP A 79 -11.93 9.99 -9.20
C ASP A 79 -11.11 11.28 -9.20
N TYR A 80 -11.68 12.32 -9.81
CA TYR A 80 -11.03 13.62 -9.94
C TYR A 80 -11.43 14.59 -8.82
N ASP A 81 -12.45 14.24 -8.04
CA ASP A 81 -13.02 15.09 -7.01
C ASP A 81 -12.58 14.66 -5.60
N ASN A 82 -12.26 13.38 -5.42
CA ASN A 82 -11.98 12.81 -4.11
C ASN A 82 -10.65 12.07 -4.05
N ASP A 83 -9.94 12.25 -2.93
CA ASP A 83 -8.77 11.45 -2.60
C ASP A 83 -9.13 10.02 -2.17
N VAL A 84 -8.12 9.14 -2.22
CA VAL A 84 -8.20 7.81 -1.63
C VAL A 84 -8.32 7.94 -0.11
N THR A 85 -9.43 7.45 0.45
CA THR A 85 -9.72 7.48 1.89
C THR A 85 -9.70 6.10 2.54
N GLY A 86 -9.43 5.04 1.77
CA GLY A 86 -9.39 3.69 2.32
C GLY A 86 -9.04 2.62 1.31
N ILE A 87 -8.56 1.49 1.81
CA ILE A 87 -8.27 0.29 1.02
C ILE A 87 -8.84 -0.94 1.72
N ARG A 88 -9.44 -1.84 0.93
CA ARG A 88 -9.84 -3.19 1.36
C ARG A 88 -9.09 -4.22 0.56
N VAL A 89 -8.55 -5.23 1.25
CA VAL A 89 -7.93 -6.39 0.63
C VAL A 89 -8.58 -7.65 1.19
N SER A 90 -9.04 -8.53 0.31
CA SER A 90 -9.56 -9.84 0.70
C SER A 90 -8.49 -10.90 0.51
N THR A 91 -8.18 -11.63 1.58
CA THR A 91 -7.16 -12.69 1.56
C THR A 91 -7.82 -14.06 1.69
N GLY A 92 -7.46 -14.98 0.79
CA GLY A 92 -7.99 -16.33 0.73
C GLY A 92 -7.06 -17.37 1.34
N VAL A 93 -7.36 -18.64 1.05
CA VAL A 93 -6.54 -19.78 1.46
C VAL A 93 -5.10 -19.60 0.96
N PHE A 94 -4.13 -20.04 1.78
CA PHE A 94 -2.70 -19.88 1.53
C PHE A 94 -2.22 -18.43 1.43
N GLY A 95 -2.99 -17.45 1.91
CA GLY A 95 -2.60 -16.04 1.88
C GLY A 95 -2.60 -15.44 0.47
N LEU A 96 -3.44 -15.96 -0.43
CA LEU A 96 -3.62 -15.39 -1.77
C LEU A 96 -4.51 -14.16 -1.71
N PHE A 97 -4.11 -13.08 -2.38
CA PHE A 97 -4.98 -11.92 -2.49
C PHE A 97 -6.08 -12.19 -3.51
N LYS A 98 -7.32 -12.24 -3.04
CA LYS A 98 -8.52 -12.55 -3.82
C LYS A 98 -9.03 -11.30 -4.54
N SER A 99 -9.20 -10.21 -3.81
CA SER A 99 -9.72 -8.96 -4.34
C SER A 99 -9.16 -7.74 -3.63
N ILE A 100 -9.28 -6.59 -4.30
CA ILE A 100 -8.96 -5.27 -3.76
C ILE A 100 -10.07 -4.27 -4.10
N GLN A 101 -10.32 -3.33 -3.19
CA GLN A 101 -11.19 -2.17 -3.42
C GLN A 101 -10.48 -0.93 -2.87
N VAL A 102 -10.70 0.20 -3.51
CA VAL A 102 -10.23 1.52 -3.08
C VAL A 102 -11.44 2.36 -2.73
N ARG A 103 -11.34 3.16 -1.67
CA ARG A 103 -12.38 4.10 -1.29
C ARG A 103 -11.99 5.50 -1.74
N PHE A 104 -12.87 6.17 -2.46
CA PHE A 104 -12.73 7.57 -2.85
C PHE A 104 -13.76 8.39 -2.10
N GLY A 105 -13.31 9.38 -1.33
CA GLY A 105 -14.19 10.18 -0.47
C GLY A 105 -14.98 9.30 0.48
N SER A 106 -16.29 9.14 0.26
CA SER A 106 -17.15 8.28 1.07
C SER A 106 -17.50 6.91 0.45
N SER A 107 -17.19 6.69 -0.82
CA SER A 107 -17.67 5.59 -1.64
C SER A 107 -16.59 4.57 -1.97
N TRP A 108 -16.94 3.29 -1.92
CA TRP A 108 -16.03 2.22 -2.35
C TRP A 108 -16.13 2.01 -3.85
N SER A 109 -14.99 1.79 -4.50
CA SER A 109 -14.90 1.28 -5.87
C SER A 109 -15.57 -0.09 -5.98
N GLU A 110 -15.81 -0.53 -7.22
CA GLU A 110 -16.11 -1.93 -7.46
C GLU A 110 -15.00 -2.83 -6.91
N ARG A 111 -15.38 -4.07 -6.61
CA ARG A 111 -14.43 -5.09 -6.18
C ARG A 111 -13.75 -5.69 -7.40
N HIS A 112 -12.44 -5.52 -7.49
CA HIS A 112 -11.65 -6.10 -8.58
C HIS A 112 -11.16 -7.52 -8.24
N CYS A 113 -10.99 -8.35 -9.27
CA CYS A 113 -10.57 -9.77 -9.22
C CYS A 113 -11.61 -10.76 -8.66
N ALA A 114 -11.17 -11.69 -7.81
CA ALA A 114 -11.91 -12.89 -7.45
C ALA A 114 -12.68 -12.70 -6.15
N SER A 115 -13.86 -13.31 -6.05
CA SER A 115 -14.64 -13.35 -4.82
C SER A 115 -14.02 -14.25 -3.73
N GLY A 116 -14.48 -14.04 -2.50
CA GLY A 116 -14.15 -14.87 -1.33
C GLY A 116 -12.96 -14.35 -0.51
N GLY A 117 -12.55 -15.16 0.46
CA GLY A 117 -11.54 -14.77 1.45
C GLY A 117 -12.08 -13.87 2.56
N THR A 118 -11.19 -13.50 3.47
CA THR A 118 -11.46 -12.60 4.60
C THR A 118 -11.02 -11.20 4.23
N THR A 119 -11.94 -10.25 4.28
CA THR A 119 -11.66 -8.84 3.96
C THR A 119 -11.08 -8.13 5.17
N GLN A 120 -9.92 -7.52 4.97
CA GLN A 120 -9.32 -6.56 5.88
C GLN A 120 -9.47 -5.16 5.28
N GLU A 121 -9.62 -4.18 6.15
CA GLU A 121 -9.88 -2.79 5.78
C GLU A 121 -8.90 -1.86 6.49
N PHE A 122 -8.42 -0.87 5.76
CA PHE A 122 -7.68 0.26 6.29
C PHE A 122 -8.34 1.56 5.84
N ILE A 123 -8.93 2.29 6.79
CA ILE A 123 -9.52 3.61 6.57
C ILE A 123 -8.49 4.67 6.96
N LEU A 124 -8.30 5.63 6.06
CA LEU A 124 -7.41 6.77 6.26
C LEU A 124 -8.10 7.81 7.14
N ARG A 125 -7.30 8.53 7.93
CA ARG A 125 -7.75 9.71 8.68
C ARG A 125 -8.02 10.87 7.72
N PRO A 126 -8.80 11.87 8.13
CA PRO A 126 -8.93 13.11 7.35
C PRO A 126 -7.56 13.70 7.01
N GLY A 127 -7.34 14.00 5.72
CA GLY A 127 -6.08 14.53 5.19
C GLY A 127 -4.87 13.58 5.29
N GLU A 128 -5.10 12.28 5.53
CA GLU A 128 -4.04 11.26 5.47
C GLU A 128 -3.97 10.68 4.06
N HIS A 129 -2.76 10.55 3.53
CA HIS A 129 -2.54 10.05 2.17
C HIS A 129 -1.56 8.89 2.17
N ILE A 130 -1.78 7.92 1.29
CA ILE A 130 -0.82 6.84 1.05
C ILE A 130 0.28 7.37 0.12
N ILE A 131 1.53 7.26 0.56
CA ILE A 131 2.70 7.83 -0.13
C ILE A 131 3.72 6.77 -0.57
N ALA A 132 3.58 5.55 -0.08
CA ALA A 132 4.43 4.43 -0.51
C ALA A 132 3.71 3.10 -0.27
N VAL A 133 4.08 2.12 -1.09
CA VAL A 133 3.62 0.74 -0.97
C VAL A 133 4.84 -0.17 -1.02
N TYR A 134 4.89 -1.12 -0.09
CA TYR A 134 5.80 -2.26 -0.14
C TYR A 134 4.98 -3.53 -0.35
N GLY A 135 5.53 -4.53 -1.03
CA GLY A 135 4.80 -5.77 -1.21
C GLY A 135 5.67 -6.95 -1.61
N SER A 136 5.02 -8.11 -1.70
CA SER A 136 5.66 -9.32 -2.21
C SER A 136 4.72 -10.20 -3.02
N HIS A 137 5.31 -10.96 -3.95
CA HIS A 137 4.58 -11.86 -4.83
C HIS A 137 5.36 -13.13 -5.20
N LYS A 138 4.63 -14.16 -5.60
CA LYS A 138 5.14 -15.31 -6.37
C LYS A 138 4.47 -15.28 -7.74
N SER A 139 3.75 -16.34 -8.10
CA SER A 139 2.78 -16.36 -9.20
C SER A 139 1.51 -15.54 -8.90
N TYR A 140 1.31 -15.14 -7.64
CA TYR A 140 0.20 -14.31 -7.16
C TYR A 140 0.73 -13.37 -6.08
N LEU A 141 0.06 -12.25 -5.87
CA LEU A 141 0.34 -11.35 -4.74
C LEU A 141 0.08 -12.04 -3.41
N ARG A 142 0.97 -11.74 -2.45
CA ARG A 142 0.98 -12.35 -1.11
C ARG A 142 0.93 -11.32 0.01
N TYR A 143 1.51 -10.15 -0.24
CA TYR A 143 1.74 -9.16 0.80
C TYR A 143 1.67 -7.74 0.24
N LEU A 144 1.07 -6.84 1.02
CA LEU A 144 1.13 -5.40 0.82
C LEU A 144 1.28 -4.71 2.17
N VAL A 145 2.06 -3.65 2.20
CA VAL A 145 2.14 -2.66 3.28
C VAL A 145 1.93 -1.29 2.66
N LEU A 146 0.95 -0.57 3.17
CA LEU A 146 0.66 0.81 2.80
C LEU A 146 1.28 1.72 3.85
N TYR A 147 2.02 2.74 3.42
CA TYR A 147 2.60 3.76 4.28
C TYR A 147 1.96 5.12 4.01
N THR A 148 1.70 5.86 5.07
CA THR A 148 1.02 7.16 5.01
C THR A 148 1.93 8.32 5.37
N ASP A 149 1.57 9.52 4.90
CA ASP A 149 2.23 10.79 5.26
C ASP A 149 2.07 11.16 6.74
N GLN A 150 1.06 10.65 7.43
CA GLN A 150 0.85 10.80 8.88
C GLN A 150 1.58 9.72 9.71
N GLY A 151 2.46 8.93 9.10
CA GLY A 151 3.31 7.95 9.79
C GLY A 151 2.59 6.68 10.25
N ARG A 152 1.33 6.47 9.85
CA ARG A 152 0.65 5.18 10.01
C ARG A 152 0.98 4.24 8.86
N TRP A 153 0.76 2.96 9.10
CA TRP A 153 0.86 1.93 8.09
C TRP A 153 -0.17 0.84 8.35
N ALA A 154 -0.48 0.09 7.29
CA ALA A 154 -1.31 -1.11 7.37
C ALA A 154 -0.73 -2.19 6.49
N SER A 155 -0.73 -3.43 6.99
CA SER A 155 -0.27 -4.59 6.23
C SER A 155 -1.41 -5.56 5.96
N PHE A 156 -1.30 -6.26 4.84
CA PHE A 156 -2.26 -7.26 4.37
C PHE A 156 -1.50 -8.52 3.99
N GLY A 157 -2.00 -9.68 4.42
CA GLY A 157 -1.37 -10.98 4.15
C GLY A 157 -0.04 -11.19 4.86
N GLN A 158 0.85 -11.96 4.23
CA GLN A 158 2.14 -12.33 4.80
C GLN A 158 3.23 -12.30 3.73
N GLU A 159 4.35 -11.66 4.05
CA GLU A 159 5.50 -11.57 3.16
C GLU A 159 6.01 -12.95 2.74
N ASN A 160 6.06 -13.17 1.42
CA ASN A 160 6.54 -14.40 0.82
C ASN A 160 6.82 -14.19 -0.68
N GLY A 161 8.01 -14.56 -1.13
CA GLY A 161 8.43 -14.46 -2.54
C GLY A 161 9.22 -13.20 -2.84
N ASN A 162 9.14 -12.73 -4.10
CA ASN A 162 9.87 -11.57 -4.58
C ASN A 162 9.23 -10.29 -4.05
N THR A 163 10.05 -9.38 -3.55
CA THR A 163 9.62 -8.13 -2.93
C THR A 163 9.68 -6.97 -3.91
N PHE A 164 8.85 -5.96 -3.70
CA PHE A 164 8.86 -4.72 -4.47
C PHE A 164 8.51 -3.52 -3.60
N SER A 165 8.88 -2.34 -4.08
CA SER A 165 8.52 -1.05 -3.50
C SER A 165 7.98 -0.14 -4.60
N ALA A 166 6.92 0.58 -4.31
CA ALA A 166 6.30 1.55 -5.21
C ALA A 166 6.08 2.87 -4.47
N TYR A 167 6.52 3.96 -5.07
CA TYR A 167 6.40 5.33 -4.57
C TYR A 167 6.53 6.28 -5.77
N PRO A 168 6.06 7.54 -5.68
CA PRO A 168 6.21 8.50 -6.76
C PRO A 168 7.68 8.79 -7.05
N THR A 169 8.05 8.84 -8.32
CA THR A 169 9.44 9.11 -8.76
C THR A 169 9.77 10.60 -8.81
N GLN A 170 8.77 11.48 -8.82
CA GLN A 170 8.95 12.93 -8.92
C GLN A 170 7.89 13.69 -8.12
N GLY A 171 8.35 14.69 -7.37
CA GLY A 171 7.50 15.58 -6.59
C GLY A 171 6.81 14.89 -5.41
N TRP A 172 6.04 15.66 -4.65
CA TRP A 172 5.15 15.11 -3.65
C TRP A 172 3.83 14.73 -4.33
N LYS A 173 3.57 13.42 -4.42
CA LYS A 173 2.36 12.82 -5.00
C LYS A 173 1.84 11.73 -4.07
N VAL A 174 0.56 11.43 -4.20
CA VAL A 174 -0.16 10.48 -3.35
C VAL A 174 -0.82 9.40 -4.21
N LEU A 175 -1.17 8.27 -3.59
CA LEU A 175 -1.88 7.21 -4.28
C LEU A 175 -3.27 7.71 -4.70
N THR A 176 -3.54 7.73 -6.00
CA THR A 176 -4.82 8.17 -6.56
C THR A 176 -5.58 7.05 -7.27
N GLY A 177 -4.97 5.88 -7.42
CA GLY A 177 -5.61 4.75 -8.06
C GLY A 177 -4.74 3.51 -8.08
N ILE A 178 -5.35 2.40 -8.45
CA ILE A 178 -4.65 1.13 -8.64
C ILE A 178 -5.11 0.49 -9.94
N PHE A 179 -4.23 -0.31 -10.51
CA PHE A 179 -4.55 -1.19 -11.63
C PHE A 179 -3.83 -2.52 -11.44
N GLY A 180 -4.18 -3.51 -12.23
CA GLY A 180 -3.53 -4.81 -12.10
C GLY A 180 -4.12 -5.88 -12.97
N GLN A 181 -3.76 -7.11 -12.64
CA GLN A 181 -4.17 -8.29 -13.38
C GLN A 181 -4.62 -9.40 -12.43
N CYS A 182 -5.65 -10.13 -12.84
CA CYS A 182 -6.27 -11.19 -12.06
C CYS A 182 -6.35 -12.49 -12.86
N ARG A 183 -6.14 -13.62 -12.19
CA ARG A 183 -6.60 -14.94 -12.66
C ARG A 183 -7.62 -15.51 -11.68
N LEU A 184 -8.19 -16.66 -12.01
CA LEU A 184 -9.21 -17.35 -11.22
C LEU A 184 -8.89 -17.44 -9.72
N LEU A 185 -7.63 -17.64 -9.34
CA LEU A 185 -7.24 -17.79 -7.95
C LEU A 185 -6.96 -16.46 -7.22
N GLY A 186 -6.66 -15.37 -7.92
CA GLY A 186 -6.36 -14.08 -7.29
C GLY A 186 -5.54 -13.14 -8.17
N MET A 187 -5.00 -12.09 -7.54
CA MET A 187 -4.17 -11.07 -8.19
C MET A 187 -2.81 -11.64 -8.60
N THR A 188 -2.48 -11.52 -9.89
CA THR A 188 -1.19 -11.90 -10.47
C THR A 188 -0.26 -10.70 -10.68
N GLY A 189 -0.83 -9.49 -10.71
CA GLY A 189 -0.06 -8.25 -10.70
C GLY A 189 -0.86 -7.05 -10.19
N ILE A 190 -0.13 -6.03 -9.74
CA ILE A 190 -0.67 -4.75 -9.27
C ILE A 190 0.28 -3.61 -9.65
N GLY A 191 -0.29 -2.47 -10.00
CA GLY A 191 0.41 -1.21 -10.16
C GLY A 191 -0.37 -0.09 -9.48
N PHE A 192 0.32 1.02 -9.30
CA PHE A 192 -0.14 2.16 -8.49
C PHE A 192 -0.08 3.42 -9.32
N GLN A 193 -1.14 4.23 -9.24
CA GLN A 193 -1.20 5.54 -9.86
C GLN A 193 -0.89 6.58 -8.79
N TRP A 194 0.04 7.47 -9.12
CA TRP A 194 0.52 8.53 -8.25
C TRP A 194 0.22 9.87 -8.89
N ASP A 195 -0.52 10.73 -8.19
CA ASP A 195 -0.80 12.08 -8.67
C ASP A 195 -0.89 13.08 -7.51
N ASP A 196 -1.09 14.36 -7.83
CA ASP A 196 -1.32 15.40 -6.82
C ASP A 196 -2.62 15.10 -6.05
N PRO A 197 -2.67 15.35 -4.72
CA PRO A 197 -3.89 15.10 -3.96
C PRO A 197 -5.03 15.98 -4.48
N ARG A 198 -6.24 15.49 -4.30
CA ARG A 198 -7.46 16.22 -4.59
C ARG A 198 -7.69 17.18 -3.42
N VAL A 199 -7.32 18.45 -3.63
CA VAL A 199 -7.42 19.49 -2.60
C VAL A 199 -8.85 19.57 -2.06
N GLU A 200 -9.07 19.14 -0.82
CA GLU A 200 -10.23 19.58 -0.06
C GLU A 200 -9.92 21.01 0.40
N LEU A 201 -10.23 22.00 -0.45
CA LEU A 201 -10.22 23.41 -0.05
C LEU A 201 -11.32 23.59 0.99
N THR A 202 -11.04 23.24 2.25
CA THR A 202 -11.78 23.79 3.38
C THR A 202 -11.37 25.25 3.48
N THR A 203 -11.92 26.06 2.57
CA THR A 203 -12.01 27.50 2.72
C THR A 203 -12.85 27.74 3.96
N VAL A 204 -12.18 27.88 5.12
CA VAL A 204 -12.78 28.60 6.24
C VAL A 204 -13.00 30.02 5.71
N PRO A 205 -14.25 30.52 5.61
CA PRO A 205 -14.43 31.94 5.41
C PRO A 205 -13.98 32.59 6.72
N THR A 206 -12.77 33.15 6.72
CA THR A 206 -12.39 34.16 7.69
C THR A 206 -13.26 35.38 7.40
N ASN A 207 -14.50 35.38 7.91
CA ASN A 207 -15.25 36.62 8.04
C ASN A 207 -14.56 37.42 9.14
N ALA A 208 -13.67 38.29 8.70
CA ALA A 208 -13.19 39.41 9.46
C ALA A 208 -14.38 40.28 9.90
N THR A 209 -14.41 40.53 11.20
CA THR A 209 -14.86 41.73 11.91
C THR A 209 -15.78 42.69 11.15
N GLY A 210 -17.01 42.78 11.64
CA GLY A 210 -17.84 44.00 11.62
C GLY A 210 -18.29 44.29 13.05
#